data_AF-A0A956YWG3-F1
#
_entry.id   AF-A0A956YWG3-F1
#
_cell.length_a   1.000
_cell.length_b   1.000
_cell.length_c   1.000
_cell.angle_alpha   90.00
_cell.angle_beta   90.00
_cell.angle_gamma   90.00
#
_symmetry.space_group_name_H-M   'P 1'
#
loop_
_entity.id
_entity.type
_entity.pdbx_description
1 polymer ?
#
loop_
_entity_poly.entity_id
_entity_poly.type
_entity_poly.pdbx_seq_one_letter_code
_entity_poly.pdbx_strand_id
1 'polypeptide(L)'
;MTFTTPLALLLLLTLVPIIYLGLPRIRHRRSRDIASLLLRSLLVLLVTLALAGAHIVRSADRLAVVFLVDTSDSISASGREAQLEYMRNALDSMTPDDEAAVVVFGANALVERALSVVRELPGLRSTPVTSNT
;
A
#
# COMPACT_ATOMS: atom_id res chain seq x y z
N MET A 1 -1.90 7.26 -10.54
CA MET A 1 -3.19 6.88 -11.15
C MET A 1 -2.90 5.92 -12.28
N THR A 2 -3.52 4.75 -12.25
CA THR A 2 -3.37 3.73 -13.30
C THR A 2 -4.70 3.60 -14.03
N PHE A 3 -4.64 3.40 -15.35
CA PHE A 3 -5.81 3.17 -16.20
C PHE A 3 -5.71 1.76 -16.79
N THR A 4 -6.75 0.96 -16.62
CA THR A 4 -6.78 -0.40 -17.19
C THR A 4 -7.06 -0.38 -18.69
N THR A 5 -7.77 0.63 -19.18
CA THR A 5 -8.20 0.77 -20.58
C THR A 5 -8.02 2.22 -21.06
N PRO A 6 -6.79 2.66 -21.36
CA PRO A 6 -6.50 4.06 -21.69
C PRO A 6 -7.25 4.54 -22.94
N LEU A 7 -7.62 3.65 -23.86
CA LEU A 7 -8.40 3.97 -25.05
C LEU A 7 -9.81 4.51 -24.73
N ALA A 8 -10.38 4.16 -23.58
CA ALA A 8 -11.68 4.71 -23.17
C ALA A 8 -11.63 6.23 -22.95
N LEU A 9 -10.44 6.82 -22.72
CA LEU A 9 -10.27 8.27 -22.65
C LEU A 9 -10.61 8.98 -23.97
N LEU A 10 -10.61 8.27 -25.10
CA LEU A 10 -11.08 8.83 -26.38
C LEU A 10 -12.57 9.23 -26.33
N LEU A 11 -13.36 8.64 -25.43
CA LEU A 11 -14.75 9.05 -25.21
C LEU A 11 -14.85 10.49 -24.69
N LEU A 12 -13.78 11.05 -24.11
CA LEU A 12 -13.72 12.47 -23.75
C LEU A 12 -13.90 13.38 -24.98
N LEU A 13 -13.56 12.90 -26.18
CA LEU A 13 -13.81 13.66 -27.42
C LEU A 13 -15.30 13.91 -27.66
N THR A 14 -16.19 13.07 -27.11
CA THR A 14 -17.64 13.26 -27.20
C THR A 14 -18.14 14.46 -26.38
N LEU A 15 -17.35 14.98 -25.43
CA LEU A 15 -17.71 16.23 -24.74
C LEU A 15 -17.71 17.44 -25.69
N VAL A 16 -16.86 17.46 -26.71
CA VAL A 16 -16.73 18.60 -27.64
C VAL A 16 -18.06 18.91 -28.36
N PRO A 17 -18.73 17.94 -29.04
CA PRO A 17 -20.03 18.20 -29.65
C PRO A 17 -21.14 18.48 -28.61
N ILE A 18 -21.09 17.86 -27.42
CA ILE A 18 -22.09 18.09 -26.36
C ILE A 18 -22.04 19.53 -25.87
N ILE A 19 -20.84 20.06 -25.63
CA ILE A 19 -20.63 21.46 -25.22
C ILE A 19 -21.01 22.41 -26.35
N TYR A 20 -20.58 22.13 -27.59
CA TYR A 20 -20.87 22.95 -28.76
C TYR A 20 -22.38 23.10 -29.02
N LEU A 21 -23.14 22.01 -28.93
CA LEU A 21 -24.59 21.99 -29.16
C LEU A 21 -25.40 22.47 -27.95
N GLY A 22 -24.88 22.30 -26.73
CA GLY A 22 -25.56 22.66 -25.48
C GLY A 22 -25.39 24.12 -25.04
N LEU A 23 -24.59 24.91 -25.76
CA LEU A 23 -24.38 26.34 -25.47
C LEU A 23 -25.70 27.12 -25.55
N PRO A 24 -26.10 27.83 -24.48
CA PRO A 24 -27.36 28.56 -24.47
C PRO A 24 -27.34 29.76 -25.40
N ARG A 25 -28.30 29.78 -26.33
CA ARG A 25 -28.49 30.86 -27.31
C ARG A 25 -29.42 31.97 -26.81
N ILE A 26 -30.19 31.72 -25.74
CA ILE A 26 -31.23 32.64 -25.22
C ILE A 26 -30.87 33.14 -23.82
N ARG A 27 -30.89 34.47 -23.63
CA ARG A 27 -30.42 35.17 -22.40
C ARG A 27 -31.21 34.78 -21.14
N HIS A 28 -32.52 34.59 -21.23
CA HIS A 28 -33.39 34.36 -20.06
C HIS A 28 -33.33 32.94 -19.47
N ARG A 29 -32.80 31.95 -20.19
CA ARG A 29 -32.64 30.56 -19.70
C ARG A 29 -31.19 30.15 -19.46
N ARG A 30 -30.26 31.11 -19.62
CA ARG A 30 -28.82 30.87 -19.68
C ARG A 30 -28.27 30.14 -18.46
N SER A 31 -28.72 30.50 -17.25
CA SER A 31 -28.28 29.85 -16.01
C SER A 31 -28.70 28.38 -15.93
N ARG A 32 -29.97 28.08 -16.23
CA ARG A 32 -30.51 26.72 -16.21
C ARG A 32 -29.88 25.85 -17.30
N ASP A 33 -29.67 26.42 -18.47
CA ASP A 33 -29.08 25.71 -19.60
C ASP A 33 -27.57 25.46 -19.37
N ILE A 34 -26.83 26.40 -18.77
CA ILE A 34 -25.44 26.19 -18.31
C ILE A 34 -25.40 25.11 -17.23
N ALA A 35 -26.27 25.16 -16.23
CA ALA A 35 -26.31 24.16 -15.17
C ALA A 35 -26.58 22.75 -15.72
N SER A 36 -27.53 22.63 -16.65
CA SER A 36 -27.82 21.36 -17.34
C SER A 36 -26.63 20.87 -18.17
N LEU A 37 -25.94 21.78 -18.87
CA LEU A 37 -24.75 21.45 -19.66
C LEU A 37 -23.59 20.97 -18.79
N LEU A 38 -23.34 21.66 -17.67
CA LEU A 38 -22.32 21.27 -16.71
C LEU A 38 -22.61 19.90 -16.11
N LEU A 39 -23.86 19.65 -15.71
CA LEU A 39 -24.25 18.36 -15.16
C LEU A 39 -24.09 17.22 -16.18
N ARG A 40 -24.52 17.43 -17.43
CA ARG A 40 -24.34 16.44 -18.51
C ARG A 40 -22.87 16.18 -18.80
N SER A 41 -22.06 17.23 -18.85
CA SER A 41 -20.61 17.13 -19.08
C SER A 41 -19.93 16.36 -17.95
N LEU A 42 -20.33 16.62 -16.70
CA LEU A 42 -19.85 15.92 -15.52
C LEU A 42 -20.23 14.43 -15.56
N LEU A 43 -21.46 14.10 -15.93
CA LEU A 43 -21.90 12.70 -16.07
C LEU A 43 -21.08 11.95 -17.12
N VAL A 44 -20.89 12.54 -18.30
CA VAL A 44 -20.08 11.95 -19.38
C VAL A 44 -18.64 11.76 -18.93
N LEU A 45 -18.07 12.75 -18.23
CA LEU A 45 -16.73 12.65 -17.65
C LEU A 45 -16.62 11.49 -16.66
N LEU A 46 -17.56 11.38 -15.72
CA LEU A 46 -17.57 10.31 -14.71
C LEU A 46 -17.71 8.92 -15.35
N VAL A 47 -18.61 8.77 -16.33
CA VAL A 47 -18.78 7.51 -17.07
C VAL A 47 -17.51 7.16 -17.85
N THR A 48 -16.88 8.14 -18.49
CA THR A 48 -15.61 7.94 -19.21
C THR A 48 -14.50 7.49 -18.25
N LEU A 49 -14.39 8.12 -17.08
CA LEU A 49 -13.42 7.75 -16.05
C LEU A 49 -13.66 6.34 -15.50
N ALA A 50 -14.91 5.96 -15.30
CA ALA A 50 -15.30 4.62 -14.89
C ALA A 50 -14.96 3.57 -15.95
N LEU A 51 -15.21 3.86 -17.23
CA LEU A 51 -14.88 2.98 -18.35
C LEU A 51 -13.37 2.87 -18.62
N ALA A 52 -12.60 3.93 -18.32
CA ALA A 52 -11.14 3.92 -18.40
C ALA A 52 -10.47 3.14 -17.26
N GLY A 53 -11.26 2.67 -16.29
CA GLY A 53 -10.75 2.04 -15.07
C GLY A 53 -9.78 2.96 -14.36
N ALA A 54 -10.17 4.22 -14.15
CA ALA A 54 -9.34 5.18 -13.43
C ALA A 54 -9.27 4.78 -11.95
N HIS A 55 -8.15 4.19 -11.57
CA HIS A 55 -7.90 3.80 -10.19
C HIS A 55 -6.84 4.69 -9.56
N ILE A 56 -7.17 5.22 -8.39
CA ILE A 56 -6.18 5.76 -7.47
C ILE A 56 -5.58 4.56 -6.75
N VAL A 57 -4.49 4.04 -7.30
CA VAL A 57 -3.65 3.09 -6.56
C VAL A 57 -3.03 3.88 -5.41
N ARG A 58 -3.48 3.59 -4.20
CA ARG A 58 -2.71 3.89 -3.00
C ARG A 58 -1.80 2.70 -2.77
N SER A 59 -0.50 2.94 -2.75
CA SER A 59 0.44 1.94 -2.24
C SER A 59 -0.01 1.59 -0.83
N ALA A 60 -0.13 0.30 -0.53
CA ALA A 60 -0.23 -0.13 0.84
C ALA A 60 1.16 0.09 1.45
N ASP A 61 1.32 1.19 2.17
CA ASP A 61 2.53 1.46 2.98
C ASP A 61 2.49 0.60 4.26
N ARG A 62 2.18 -0.69 4.09
CA ARG A 62 2.14 -1.72 5.14
C ARG A 62 3.10 -2.81 4.73
N LEU A 63 4.34 -2.69 5.16
CA LEU A 63 5.35 -3.70 4.93
C LEU A 63 5.33 -4.71 6.08
N ALA A 64 5.10 -5.98 5.76
CA ALA A 64 5.28 -7.08 6.72
C ALA A 64 6.68 -7.66 6.57
N VAL A 65 7.55 -7.47 7.56
CA VAL A 65 8.94 -7.96 7.55
C VAL A 65 9.08 -9.09 8.57
N VAL A 66 9.58 -10.24 8.12
CA VAL A 66 9.86 -11.40 8.99
C VAL A 66 11.36 -11.56 9.14
N PHE A 67 11.87 -11.33 10.35
CA PHE A 67 13.28 -11.55 10.70
C PHE A 67 13.49 -13.01 11.13
N LEU A 68 14.40 -13.71 10.47
CA LEU A 68 14.85 -15.04 10.88
C LEU A 68 16.21 -14.92 11.59
N VAL A 69 16.28 -15.32 12.86
CA VAL A 69 17.47 -15.23 13.70
C VAL A 69 18.04 -16.63 13.95
N ASP A 70 19.28 -16.85 13.53
CA ASP A 70 19.99 -18.12 13.74
C ASP A 70 20.63 -18.15 15.13
N THR A 71 20.27 -19.15 15.93
CA THR A 71 20.79 -19.37 17.30
C THR A 71 21.61 -20.64 17.43
N SER A 72 21.99 -21.27 16.32
CA SER A 72 22.85 -22.45 16.33
C SER A 72 24.16 -22.25 17.10
N ASP A 73 24.69 -23.35 17.63
CA ASP A 73 25.91 -23.36 18.45
C ASP A 73 27.18 -22.94 17.65
N SER A 74 27.08 -22.82 16.32
CA SER A 74 28.13 -22.31 15.45
C SER A 74 28.23 -20.79 15.38
N ILE A 75 27.27 -20.05 15.93
CA ILE A 75 27.30 -18.58 15.95
C ILE A 75 28.08 -18.09 17.18
N SER A 76 29.13 -17.29 16.97
CA SER A 76 29.90 -16.67 18.05
C SER A 76 29.07 -15.65 18.85
N ALA A 77 29.47 -15.38 20.09
CA ALA A 77 28.82 -14.36 20.92
C ALA A 77 28.79 -12.98 20.24
N SER A 78 29.87 -12.59 19.56
CA SER A 78 29.94 -11.37 18.76
C SER A 78 28.97 -11.36 17.57
N GLY A 79 28.74 -12.51 16.94
CA GLY A 79 27.76 -12.66 15.87
C GLY A 79 26.32 -12.48 16.37
N ARG A 80 26.01 -12.98 17.58
CA ARG A 80 24.68 -12.79 18.21
C ARG A 80 24.41 -11.34 18.56
N GLU A 81 25.39 -10.62 19.10
CA GLU A 81 25.26 -9.19 19.39
C GLU A 81 25.03 -8.38 18.10
N ALA A 82 25.79 -8.66 17.04
CA ALA A 82 25.61 -7.99 15.75
C ALA A 82 24.22 -8.25 15.13
N GLN A 83 23.68 -9.46 15.25
CA GLN A 83 22.32 -9.79 14.80
C GLN A 83 21.25 -9.01 15.57
N LEU A 84 21.39 -8.90 16.89
CA LEU A 84 20.48 -8.14 17.75
C LEU A 84 20.53 -6.64 17.43
N GLU A 85 21.72 -6.09 17.21
CA GLU A 85 21.91 -4.68 16.86
C GLU A 85 21.30 -4.37 15.48
N TYR A 86 21.53 -5.24 14.49
CA TYR A 86 20.90 -5.12 13.17
C TYR A 86 19.37 -5.12 13.26
N MET A 87 18.79 -6.05 14.03
CA MET A 87 17.34 -6.14 14.20
C MET A 87 16.77 -4.89 14.88
N ARG A 88 17.44 -4.34 15.90
CA ARG A 88 17.02 -3.09 16.56
C ARG A 88 17.01 -1.92 15.58
N ASN A 89 18.10 -1.74 14.84
CA ASN A 89 18.20 -0.66 13.85
C ASN A 89 17.14 -0.80 12.74
N ALA A 90 16.83 -2.03 12.32
CA ALA A 90 15.79 -2.29 11.32
C ALA A 90 14.38 -1.97 11.86
N LEU A 91 14.06 -2.37 13.10
CA LEU A 91 12.78 -2.06 13.74
C LEU A 91 12.59 -0.56 14.00
N ASP A 92 13.67 0.16 14.34
CA ASP A 92 13.62 1.61 14.53
C ASP A 92 13.32 2.36 13.22
N SER A 93 13.74 1.80 12.07
CA SER A 93 13.49 2.38 10.76
C SER A 93 12.08 2.12 10.18
N MET A 94 11.27 1.29 10.84
CA MET A 94 9.91 0.96 10.39
C MET A 94 8.94 2.14 10.54
N THR A 95 7.94 2.25 9.64
CA THR A 95 6.85 3.21 9.73
C THR A 95 5.71 2.69 10.63
N PRO A 96 4.81 3.55 11.15
CA PRO A 96 3.81 3.14 12.15
C PRO A 96 2.81 2.09 11.66
N ASP A 97 2.67 1.93 10.35
CA ASP A 97 1.78 0.99 9.69
C ASP A 97 2.49 -0.32 9.29
N ASP A 98 3.81 -0.41 9.47
CA ASP A 98 4.60 -1.62 9.18
C ASP A 98 4.48 -2.65 10.31
N GLU A 99 4.52 -3.93 9.93
CA GLU A 99 4.42 -5.05 10.87
C GLU A 99 5.72 -5.86 10.86
N ALA A 100 6.21 -6.23 12.04
CA ALA A 100 7.38 -7.07 12.19
C ALA A 100 7.03 -8.40 12.85
N ALA A 101 7.63 -9.48 12.37
CA ALA A 101 7.67 -10.77 13.04
C ALA A 101 9.13 -11.20 13.23
N VAL A 102 9.41 -11.89 14.34
CA VAL A 102 10.74 -12.44 14.62
C VAL A 102 10.59 -13.93 14.86
N VAL A 103 11.33 -14.73 14.10
CA VAL A 103 11.38 -16.18 14.21
C VAL A 103 12.81 -16.56 14.53
N VAL A 104 13.02 -17.23 15.66
CA VAL A 104 14.34 -17.68 16.09
C VAL A 104 14.46 -19.17 15.76
N PHE A 105 15.53 -19.56 15.08
CA PHE A 105 15.74 -20.94 14.62
C PHE A 105 17.09 -21.50 15.07
N GLY A 106 17.09 -22.81 15.33
CA GLY A 106 18.25 -23.64 15.68
C GLY A 106 18.05 -25.06 15.12
N ALA A 107 17.95 -26.08 15.98
CA ALA A 107 17.47 -27.41 15.58
C ALA A 107 15.94 -27.47 15.34
N ASN A 108 15.19 -26.53 15.94
CA ASN A 108 13.78 -26.27 15.66
C ASN A 108 13.54 -24.76 15.45
N ALA A 109 12.47 -24.39 14.76
CA ALA A 109 12.05 -23.00 14.58
C ALA A 109 10.96 -22.64 15.58
N LEU A 110 11.19 -21.60 16.39
CA LEU A 110 10.21 -21.06 17.32
C LEU A 110 9.88 -19.63 16.92
N VAL A 111 8.59 -19.31 16.90
CA VAL A 111 8.13 -17.93 16.69
C VAL A 111 8.37 -17.16 17.98
N GLU A 112 9.40 -16.33 17.99
CA GLU A 112 9.71 -15.42 19.11
C GLU A 112 8.63 -14.33 19.22
N ARG A 113 8.14 -13.88 18.06
CA ARG A 113 7.11 -12.86 17.97
C ARG A 113 6.27 -12.98 16.70
N ALA A 114 4.96 -13.13 16.89
CA ALA A 114 4.00 -13.07 15.80
C ALA A 114 3.89 -11.65 15.22
N LEU A 115 3.47 -11.58 13.95
CA LEU A 115 3.33 -10.33 13.19
C LEU A 115 2.53 -9.29 13.98
N SER A 116 3.16 -8.17 14.32
CA SER A 116 2.53 -7.14 15.15
C SER A 116 3.17 -5.76 14.96
N VAL A 117 2.37 -4.71 15.17
CA VAL A 117 2.71 -3.29 15.00
C VAL A 117 3.58 -2.72 16.14
N VAL A 118 3.74 -3.47 17.24
CA VAL A 118 4.46 -3.02 18.44
C VAL A 118 5.98 -2.91 18.17
N ARG A 119 6.69 -1.91 18.69
CA ARG A 119 8.12 -1.71 18.38
C ARG A 119 9.09 -2.18 19.45
N GLU A 120 8.57 -2.54 20.62
CA GLU A 120 9.42 -2.94 21.74
C GLU A 120 9.90 -4.38 21.59
N LEU A 121 11.21 -4.58 21.71
CA LEU A 121 11.87 -5.87 21.90
C LEU A 121 12.17 -6.05 23.40
N PRO A 122 11.29 -6.69 24.19
CA PRO A 122 11.75 -7.26 25.45
C PRO A 122 12.75 -8.37 25.09
N GLY A 123 13.90 -8.43 25.78
CA GLY A 123 14.98 -9.37 25.44
C GLY A 123 14.50 -10.80 25.16
N LEU A 124 15.18 -11.48 24.22
CA LEU A 124 14.83 -12.82 23.73
C LEU A 124 14.47 -13.74 24.90
N ARG A 125 13.23 -14.23 24.92
CA ARG A 125 12.71 -15.10 26.00
C ARG A 125 12.65 -16.56 25.58
N SER A 126 12.64 -16.86 24.28
CA SER A 126 12.68 -18.25 23.83
C SER A 126 14.11 -18.74 23.73
N THR A 127 14.36 -19.92 24.28
CA THR A 127 15.58 -20.70 24.03
C THR A 127 15.20 -21.86 23.10
N PRO A 128 15.37 -21.73 21.78
CA PRO A 128 15.16 -22.84 20.86
C PRO A 128 16.18 -23.95 21.16
N VAL A 129 15.81 -25.19 20.86
CA VAL A 129 16.73 -26.34 20.95
C VAL A 129 17.84 -26.13 19.92
N THR A 130 19.11 -26.12 20.35
CA THR A 130 20.25 -25.74 19.49
C THR A 130 21.00 -26.93 18.88
N SER A 131 20.76 -28.18 19.28
CA SER A 131 21.46 -29.34 18.68
C SER A 131 20.76 -30.71 18.83
N ASN A 132 21.27 -31.64 18.02
CA ASN A 132 20.80 -32.96 17.64
C ASN A 132 21.17 -34.03 18.69
N THR A 133 20.17 -34.54 19.42
CA THR A 133 20.20 -35.85 20.08
C THR A 133 18.92 -36.60 19.77
#